data_AF-A0A9X4NKD3-F1
#
_entry.id   AF-A0A9X4NKD3-F1
#
_cell.length_a   1.000
_cell.length_b   1.000
_cell.length_c   1.000
_cell.angle_alpha   90.00
_cell.angle_beta   90.00
_cell.angle_gamma   90.00
#
_symmetry.space_group_name_H-M   'P 1'
#
loop_
_entity.id
_entity.type
_entity.pdbx_description
1 polymer ?
#
loop_
_entity_poly.entity_id
_entity_poly.type
_entity_poly.pdbx_seq_one_letter_code
_entity_poly.pdbx_strand_id
1 'polypeptide(L)'
;MKNKYNKYHNYQLNALSTTPKKGHDGLMLRYHSKNTMDSLCEAVINNDYCKPTYISQFYVLPKDEKSGEQMFNFKIYDEDGFQMGSRNVKESYLLYLSLSNQLVDATLLKNEEMKEALKEYGGFYMLEQIEDDYLFEMKINDSIDNELGIIDIYPEDNGSYTLEKDRVRFYVSELHEIEKLLSIFYGSVFSLKFSRVFVKWVRYEVTIPRIKVADLSELKETVRTLKYLLEKVDKQVKLD
;
A
#
# COMPACT_ATOMS: atom_id res chain seq x y z
N MET A 1 -25.79 29.87 -20.91
CA MET A 1 -25.18 28.55 -21.18
C MET A 1 -25.02 27.81 -19.86
N LYS A 2 -25.65 26.64 -19.67
CA LYS A 2 -25.46 25.81 -18.47
C LYS A 2 -24.03 25.23 -18.52
N ASN A 3 -23.20 25.63 -17.57
CA ASN A 3 -21.78 25.26 -17.51
C ASN A 3 -21.64 23.75 -17.24
N LYS A 4 -21.35 22.96 -18.28
CA LYS A 4 -21.19 21.50 -18.21
C LYS A 4 -19.95 21.05 -17.39
N TYR A 5 -19.07 21.98 -17.01
CA TYR A 5 -17.88 21.71 -16.20
C TYR A 5 -18.18 21.37 -14.73
N ASN A 6 -19.32 21.82 -14.19
CA ASN A 6 -19.70 21.56 -12.79
C ASN A 6 -20.06 20.09 -12.49
N LYS A 7 -20.19 19.24 -13.51
CA LYS A 7 -20.57 17.83 -13.32
C LYS A 7 -19.37 16.90 -13.11
N TYR A 8 -18.15 17.30 -13.49
CA TYR A 8 -16.96 16.47 -13.34
C TYR A 8 -16.11 16.83 -12.11
N HIS A 9 -16.15 18.08 -11.64
CA HIS A 9 -15.42 18.49 -10.42
C HIS A 9 -16.15 18.18 -9.11
N ASN A 10 -17.47 18.00 -9.14
CA ASN A 10 -18.22 17.55 -7.97
C ASN A 10 -18.01 16.05 -7.65
N TYR A 11 -17.27 15.31 -8.47
CA TYR A 11 -17.14 13.87 -8.29
C TYR A 11 -16.04 13.41 -7.33
N GLN A 12 -15.05 14.22 -6.94
CA GLN A 12 -13.89 13.66 -6.22
C GLN A 12 -13.26 14.52 -5.11
N LEU A 13 -14.01 15.45 -4.55
CA LEU A 13 -14.02 15.56 -3.09
C LEU A 13 -15.23 14.77 -2.65
N ASN A 14 -15.04 13.56 -2.16
CA ASN A 14 -16.15 12.70 -1.73
C ASN A 14 -17.02 13.49 -0.74
N ALA A 15 -18.15 14.04 -1.22
CA ALA A 15 -19.17 14.67 -0.39
C ALA A 15 -19.75 13.69 0.64
N LEU A 16 -19.48 12.39 0.48
CA LEU A 16 -19.77 11.33 1.44
C LEU A 16 -18.83 11.34 2.67
N SER A 17 -17.65 11.94 2.59
CA SER A 17 -16.74 12.09 3.73
C SER A 17 -16.78 13.45 4.40
N THR A 18 -17.32 14.48 3.74
CA THR A 18 -17.32 15.85 4.27
C THR A 18 -18.72 16.24 4.72
N THR A 19 -18.96 16.41 6.02
CA THR A 19 -20.25 16.92 6.51
C THR A 19 -20.36 18.42 6.22
N PRO A 20 -21.33 18.89 5.41
CA PRO A 20 -21.49 20.30 5.12
C PRO A 20 -21.96 21.06 6.36
N LYS A 21 -21.24 22.13 6.74
CA LYS A 21 -21.66 23.09 7.78
C LYS A 21 -21.98 24.42 7.11
N LYS A 22 -23.08 25.06 7.55
CA LYS A 22 -23.41 26.42 7.10
C LYS A 22 -22.60 27.41 7.94
N GLY A 23 -21.75 28.21 7.30
CA GLY A 23 -20.90 29.21 7.95
C GLY A 23 -21.05 30.61 7.35
N HIS A 24 -20.16 31.53 7.74
CA HIS A 24 -20.17 32.93 7.33
C HIS A 24 -20.04 33.15 5.81
N ASP A 25 -19.44 32.19 5.10
CA ASP A 25 -19.24 32.23 3.63
C ASP A 25 -20.09 31.19 2.88
N GLY A 26 -21.15 30.66 3.51
CA GLY A 26 -22.05 29.68 2.89
C GLY A 26 -21.72 28.24 3.27
N LEU A 27 -21.73 27.32 2.30
CA LEU A 27 -21.51 25.90 2.55
C LEU A 27 -20.01 25.62 2.71
N MET A 28 -19.61 25.14 3.88
CA MET A 28 -18.24 24.74 4.18
C MET A 28 -18.14 23.22 4.19
N LEU A 29 -17.07 22.70 3.61
CA LEU A 29 -16.76 21.28 3.57
C LEU A 29 -15.81 20.95 4.71
N ARG A 30 -16.15 19.93 5.52
CA ARG A 30 -15.27 19.45 6.58
C ARG A 30 -13.95 18.96 6.00
N TYR A 31 -12.87 19.50 6.51
CA TYR A 31 -11.52 19.07 6.22
C TYR A 31 -11.25 17.76 6.95
N HIS A 32 -10.79 16.75 6.21
CA HIS A 32 -10.27 15.52 6.77
C HIS A 32 -8.82 15.40 6.29
N SER A 33 -7.88 15.39 7.24
CA SER A 33 -6.46 15.22 6.93
C SER A 33 -6.28 13.91 6.16
N LYS A 34 -5.79 14.07 4.94
CA LYS A 34 -5.44 13.08 3.92
C LYS A 34 -4.45 13.80 3.00
N ASN A 35 -3.43 13.10 2.51
CA ASN A 35 -2.33 13.64 1.70
C ASN A 35 -2.74 14.76 0.70
N THR A 36 -3.87 14.60 0.01
CA THR A 36 -4.39 15.57 -0.96
C THR A 36 -4.96 16.86 -0.36
N MET A 37 -5.71 16.76 0.73
CA MET A 37 -6.24 17.94 1.42
C MET A 37 -5.12 18.66 2.18
N ASP A 38 -4.14 17.90 2.69
CA ASP A 38 -2.92 18.46 3.28
C ASP A 38 -2.11 19.24 2.22
N SER A 39 -2.01 18.73 0.99
CA SER A 39 -1.35 19.43 -0.13
C SER A 39 -2.06 20.74 -0.54
N LEU A 40 -3.38 20.83 -0.36
CA LEU A 40 -4.13 22.08 -0.58
C LEU A 40 -3.90 23.09 0.55
N CYS A 41 -3.72 22.60 1.77
CA CYS A 41 -3.57 23.38 3.00
C CYS A 41 -2.12 23.53 3.50
N GLU A 42 -1.12 23.04 2.78
CA GLU A 42 0.28 22.89 3.24
C GLU A 42 0.87 24.19 3.84
N ALA A 43 0.62 25.33 3.19
CA ALA A 43 1.10 26.63 3.67
C ALA A 43 0.43 27.11 4.97
N VAL A 44 -0.71 26.52 5.35
CA VAL A 44 -1.47 26.81 6.57
C VAL A 44 -1.15 25.79 7.67
N ILE A 45 -0.86 24.54 7.31
CA ILE A 45 -0.56 23.44 8.26
C ILE A 45 0.76 23.67 9.01
N ASN A 46 1.71 24.39 8.42
CA ASN A 46 3.03 24.67 9.03
C ASN A 46 3.00 25.69 10.19
N ASN A 47 1.83 26.04 10.73
CA ASN A 47 1.67 27.01 11.81
C ASN A 47 0.97 26.34 13.01
N ASP A 48 1.72 26.06 14.08
CA ASP A 48 1.34 25.14 15.18
C ASP A 48 0.10 25.54 16.02
N TYR A 49 -0.45 26.74 15.81
CA TYR A 49 -1.46 27.29 16.71
C TYR A 49 -2.92 26.94 16.37
N CYS A 50 -3.24 26.59 15.12
CA CYS A 50 -4.59 26.17 14.71
C CYS A 50 -4.50 25.17 13.55
N LYS A 51 -5.32 24.11 13.57
CA LYS A 51 -5.39 23.11 12.48
C LYS A 51 -6.57 23.40 11.54
N PRO A 52 -6.39 23.28 10.21
CA PRO A 52 -7.50 23.42 9.27
C PRO A 52 -8.57 22.36 9.55
N THR A 53 -9.82 22.82 9.69
CA THR A 53 -10.98 21.98 10.01
C THR A 53 -12.09 22.10 8.95
N TYR A 54 -12.16 23.21 8.22
CA TYR A 54 -13.09 23.38 7.10
C TYR A 54 -12.45 24.10 5.92
N ILE A 55 -12.95 23.85 4.72
CA ILE A 55 -12.66 24.63 3.51
C ILE A 55 -13.96 25.15 2.89
N SER A 56 -13.93 26.33 2.26
CA SER A 56 -15.07 26.82 1.48
C SER A 56 -15.24 26.02 0.20
N GLN A 57 -16.39 26.20 -0.46
CA GLN A 57 -16.50 25.84 -1.87
C GLN A 57 -15.48 26.60 -2.72
N PHE A 58 -15.12 26.00 -3.86
CA PHE A 58 -14.25 26.63 -4.84
C PHE A 58 -15.01 27.69 -5.63
N TYR A 59 -14.44 28.88 -5.71
CA TYR A 59 -14.89 29.97 -6.55
C TYR A 59 -14.07 30.01 -7.84
N VAL A 60 -14.75 30.06 -8.97
CA VAL A 60 -14.11 30.19 -10.28
C VAL A 60 -13.56 31.60 -10.43
N LEU A 61 -12.25 31.73 -10.63
CA LEU A 61 -11.60 33.00 -10.94
C LEU A 61 -11.53 33.22 -12.45
N PRO A 62 -11.25 34.45 -12.92
CA PRO A 62 -10.84 34.65 -14.31
C PRO A 62 -9.65 33.74 -14.66
N LYS A 63 -9.56 33.35 -15.93
CA LYS A 63 -8.42 32.58 -16.42
C LYS A 63 -7.13 33.36 -16.18
N ASP A 64 -6.08 32.66 -15.79
CA ASP A 64 -4.76 33.26 -15.67
C ASP A 64 -4.33 33.78 -17.04
N GLU A 65 -4.06 35.09 -17.14
CA GLU A 65 -3.76 35.75 -18.41
C GLU A 65 -2.48 35.23 -19.06
N LYS A 66 -1.55 34.68 -18.25
CA LYS A 66 -0.27 34.15 -18.73
C LYS A 66 -0.38 32.72 -19.24
N SER A 67 -1.07 31.83 -18.51
CA SER A 67 -1.18 30.41 -18.88
C SER A 67 -2.48 30.05 -19.60
N GLY A 68 -3.47 30.95 -19.64
CA GLY A 68 -4.82 30.67 -20.16
C GLY A 68 -5.61 29.67 -19.32
N GLU A 69 -5.08 29.29 -18.16
CA GLU A 69 -5.59 28.23 -17.31
C GLU A 69 -6.73 28.70 -16.41
N GLN A 70 -7.70 27.82 -16.16
CA GLN A 70 -8.77 28.09 -15.21
C GLN A 70 -8.21 28.07 -13.78
N MET A 71 -8.45 29.15 -13.05
CA MET A 71 -8.06 29.31 -11.65
C MET A 71 -9.27 29.15 -10.74
N PHE A 72 -9.05 28.62 -9.54
CA PHE A 72 -10.04 28.49 -8.48
C PHE A 72 -9.51 29.09 -7.19
N ASN A 73 -10.39 29.74 -6.41
CA ASN A 73 -10.08 30.23 -5.07
C ASN A 73 -10.89 29.44 -4.03
N PHE A 74 -10.28 29.15 -2.89
CA PHE A 74 -10.99 28.67 -1.71
C PHE A 74 -10.38 29.26 -0.43
N LYS A 75 -11.17 29.26 0.63
CA LYS A 75 -10.80 29.71 1.97
C LYS A 75 -10.70 28.52 2.91
N ILE A 76 -9.82 28.63 3.90
CA ILE A 76 -9.52 27.61 4.90
C ILE A 76 -9.91 28.15 6.27
N TYR A 77 -10.55 27.33 7.10
CA TYR A 77 -11.06 27.70 8.42
C TYR A 77 -10.68 26.67 9.48
N ASP A 78 -10.58 27.12 10.73
CA ASP A 78 -10.45 26.26 11.91
C ASP A 78 -11.82 25.72 12.39
N GLU A 79 -11.84 25.02 13.52
CA GLU A 79 -13.04 24.38 14.08
C GLU A 79 -14.12 25.39 14.52
N ASP A 80 -13.68 26.55 14.98
CA ASP A 80 -14.51 27.66 15.43
C ASP A 80 -15.06 28.49 14.25
N GLY A 81 -14.48 28.31 13.07
CA GLY A 81 -14.89 28.99 11.84
C GLY A 81 -14.13 30.28 11.56
N PHE A 82 -13.00 30.52 12.21
CA PHE A 82 -12.11 31.62 11.85
C PHE A 82 -11.35 31.30 10.57
N GLN A 83 -11.30 32.27 9.66
CA GLN A 83 -10.57 32.11 8.41
C GLN A 83 -9.06 32.11 8.69
N MET A 84 -8.42 30.97 8.42
CA MET A 84 -6.98 30.78 8.57
C MET A 84 -6.21 31.26 7.33
N GLY A 85 -6.83 31.22 6.15
CA GLY A 85 -6.18 31.61 4.90
C GLY A 85 -7.06 31.48 3.67
N SER A 86 -6.50 31.83 2.52
CA SER A 86 -7.11 31.60 1.21
C SER A 86 -6.06 31.18 0.19
N ARG A 87 -6.45 30.37 -0.78
CA ARG A 87 -5.55 29.76 -1.76
C ARG A 87 -6.15 29.87 -3.15
N ASN A 88 -5.29 30.20 -4.12
CA ASN A 88 -5.61 30.08 -5.53
C ASN A 88 -4.95 28.82 -6.07
N VAL A 89 -5.71 27.98 -6.76
CA VAL A 89 -5.23 26.72 -7.34
C VAL A 89 -5.65 26.63 -8.80
N LYS A 90 -4.75 26.05 -9.58
CA LYS A 90 -4.90 25.79 -11.00
C LYS A 90 -5.79 24.56 -11.22
N GLU A 91 -6.57 24.54 -12.29
CA GLU A 91 -7.38 23.38 -12.68
C GLU A 91 -6.53 22.12 -12.86
N SER A 92 -5.37 22.22 -13.51
CA SER A 92 -4.44 21.09 -13.68
C SER A 92 -3.97 20.50 -12.35
N TYR A 93 -3.76 21.34 -11.33
CA TYR A 93 -3.35 20.87 -10.02
C TYR A 93 -4.48 20.12 -9.31
N LEU A 94 -5.72 20.59 -9.43
CA LEU A 94 -6.89 19.86 -8.91
C LEU A 94 -7.08 18.51 -9.61
N LEU A 95 -6.86 18.45 -10.93
CA LEU A 95 -6.91 17.21 -11.70
C LEU A 95 -5.80 16.24 -11.30
N TYR A 96 -4.58 16.74 -11.12
CA TYR A 96 -3.45 15.95 -10.64
C TYR A 96 -3.76 15.30 -9.28
N LEU A 97 -4.23 16.09 -8.32
CA LEU A 97 -4.61 15.61 -6.99
C LEU A 97 -5.74 14.56 -7.04
N SER A 98 -6.71 14.73 -7.94
CA SER A 98 -7.79 13.78 -8.17
C SER A 98 -7.29 12.44 -8.73
N LEU A 99 -6.38 12.46 -9.70
CA LEU A 99 -5.78 11.26 -10.27
C LEU A 99 -4.89 10.53 -9.25
N SER A 100 -4.07 11.26 -8.49
CA SER A 100 -3.25 10.68 -7.43
C SER A 100 -4.11 9.96 -6.37
N ASN A 101 -5.27 10.50 -6.00
CA ASN A 101 -6.19 9.82 -5.07
C ASN A 101 -6.78 8.53 -5.65
N GLN A 102 -7.19 8.53 -6.92
CA GLN A 102 -7.70 7.32 -7.56
C GLN A 102 -6.68 6.20 -7.55
N LEU A 103 -5.39 6.54 -7.73
CA LEU A 103 -4.29 5.59 -7.65
C LEU A 103 -4.12 5.05 -6.22
N VAL A 104 -4.12 5.92 -5.20
CA VAL A 104 -4.03 5.49 -3.78
C VAL A 104 -5.20 4.58 -3.39
N ASP A 105 -6.43 4.95 -3.76
CA ASP A 105 -7.63 4.16 -3.46
C ASP A 105 -7.58 2.79 -4.18
N ALA A 106 -7.10 2.74 -5.42
CA ALA A 106 -6.93 1.50 -6.18
C ALA A 106 -5.88 0.57 -5.54
N THR A 107 -4.74 1.13 -5.09
CA THR A 107 -3.69 0.36 -4.41
C THR A 107 -4.18 -0.21 -3.06
N LEU A 108 -4.89 0.60 -2.26
CA LEU A 108 -5.48 0.13 -1.01
C LEU A 108 -6.50 -0.99 -1.26
N LEU A 109 -7.38 -0.84 -2.25
CA LEU A 109 -8.35 -1.87 -2.61
C LEU A 109 -7.66 -3.16 -3.05
N LYS A 110 -6.66 -3.09 -3.93
CA LYS A 110 -5.88 -4.25 -4.39
C LYS A 110 -5.20 -4.98 -3.22
N ASN A 111 -4.65 -4.23 -2.27
CA ASN A 111 -3.99 -4.80 -1.09
C ASN A 111 -4.99 -5.52 -0.17
N GLU A 112 -6.18 -4.97 0.04
CA GLU A 112 -7.23 -5.63 0.83
C GLU A 112 -7.81 -6.86 0.10
N GLU A 113 -8.01 -6.80 -1.22
CA GLU A 113 -8.41 -7.96 -2.02
C GLU A 113 -7.40 -9.10 -1.92
N MET A 114 -6.11 -8.77 -1.97
CA MET A 114 -5.04 -9.75 -1.81
C MET A 114 -5.07 -10.39 -0.40
N LYS A 115 -5.17 -9.58 0.65
CA LYS A 115 -5.24 -10.09 2.03
C LYS A 115 -6.44 -11.00 2.23
N GLU A 116 -7.61 -10.58 1.76
CA GLU A 116 -8.85 -11.33 1.86
C GLU A 116 -8.78 -12.66 1.09
N ALA A 117 -8.15 -12.67 -0.09
CA ALA A 117 -7.97 -13.89 -0.88
C ALA A 117 -6.99 -14.89 -0.25
N LEU A 118 -6.02 -14.41 0.53
CA LEU A 118 -4.96 -15.22 1.15
C LEU A 118 -5.21 -15.56 2.62
N LYS A 119 -6.23 -15.00 3.26
CA LYS A 119 -6.52 -15.17 4.69
C LYS A 119 -6.69 -16.62 5.14
N GLU A 120 -7.07 -17.53 4.24
CA GLU A 120 -7.23 -18.95 4.56
C GLU A 120 -5.89 -19.68 4.69
N TYR A 121 -4.81 -19.10 4.15
CA TYR A 121 -3.48 -19.66 4.24
C TYR A 121 -2.69 -19.13 5.42
N GLY A 122 -3.03 -17.94 5.96
CA GLY A 122 -2.34 -17.40 7.11
C GLY A 122 -2.60 -15.92 7.38
N GLY A 123 -1.87 -15.37 8.36
CA GLY A 123 -1.99 -13.99 8.82
C GLY A 123 -0.97 -13.03 8.22
N PHE A 124 -1.33 -11.76 8.14
CA PHE A 124 -0.44 -10.66 7.73
C PHE A 124 0.02 -9.87 8.96
N TYR A 125 1.31 -9.58 9.08
CA TYR A 125 1.89 -8.97 10.28
C TYR A 125 2.50 -7.60 10.04
N MET A 126 3.13 -7.40 8.88
CA MET A 126 3.88 -6.18 8.61
C MET A 126 3.58 -5.68 7.19
N LEU A 127 3.17 -4.41 7.11
CA LEU A 127 3.15 -3.65 5.87
C LEU A 127 4.25 -2.59 5.97
N GLU A 128 5.34 -2.78 5.25
CA GLU A 128 6.36 -1.75 5.06
C GLU A 128 6.18 -1.15 3.67
N GLN A 129 6.10 0.18 3.60
CA GLN A 129 6.29 0.89 2.34
C GLN A 129 7.79 1.12 2.18
N ILE A 130 8.41 0.47 1.20
CA ILE A 130 9.82 0.64 0.87
C ILE A 130 9.85 1.42 -0.45
N GLU A 131 10.18 2.70 -0.37
CA GLU A 131 10.08 3.63 -1.51
C GLU A 131 8.64 3.68 -2.06
N ASP A 132 8.43 3.08 -3.23
CA ASP A 132 7.15 2.96 -3.93
C ASP A 132 6.55 1.54 -3.86
N ASP A 133 7.27 0.58 -3.28
CA ASP A 133 6.83 -0.82 -3.19
C ASP A 133 6.18 -1.11 -1.83
N TYR A 134 5.05 -1.82 -1.86
CA TYR A 134 4.40 -2.36 -0.67
C TYR A 134 4.93 -3.76 -0.40
N LEU A 135 5.47 -3.98 0.79
CA LEU A 135 5.88 -5.29 1.28
C LEU A 135 4.92 -5.79 2.34
N PHE A 136 4.36 -6.98 2.12
CA PHE A 136 3.56 -7.73 3.08
C PHE A 136 4.31 -8.95 3.61
N GLU A 137 4.56 -8.98 4.91
CA GLU A 137 5.01 -10.20 5.58
C GLU A 137 3.79 -11.06 5.95
N MET A 138 3.75 -12.27 5.40
CA MET A 138 2.68 -13.24 5.62
C MET A 138 3.21 -14.49 6.31
N LYS A 139 2.57 -14.89 7.41
CA LYS A 139 2.84 -16.17 8.08
C LYS A 139 1.85 -17.21 7.59
N ILE A 140 2.29 -18.13 6.74
CA ILE A 140 1.41 -19.14 6.11
C ILE A 140 1.20 -20.39 6.96
N ASN A 141 1.83 -20.47 8.14
CA ASN A 141 1.64 -21.54 9.12
C ASN A 141 1.26 -20.95 10.48
N ASP A 142 0.11 -21.36 11.03
CA ASP A 142 -0.42 -20.85 12.30
C ASP A 142 0.31 -21.38 13.55
N SER A 143 1.39 -22.18 13.41
CA SER A 143 2.16 -22.58 14.58
C SER A 143 2.88 -21.36 15.16
N ILE A 144 2.56 -21.07 16.42
CA ILE A 144 2.91 -19.81 17.10
C ILE A 144 4.43 -19.58 17.12
N ASP A 145 5.24 -20.64 17.02
CA ASP A 145 6.70 -20.59 17.16
C ASP A 145 7.51 -20.91 15.89
N ASN A 146 6.88 -21.06 14.71
CA ASN A 146 7.61 -21.44 13.49
C ASN A 146 7.77 -20.30 12.48
N GLU A 147 8.93 -19.64 12.53
CA GLU A 147 9.40 -18.66 11.55
C GLU A 147 9.59 -19.25 10.13
N LEU A 148 9.63 -20.58 9.99
CA LEU A 148 9.70 -21.25 8.69
C LEU A 148 8.55 -20.85 7.77
N GLY A 149 7.35 -20.60 8.32
CA GLY A 149 6.17 -20.22 7.56
C GLY A 149 6.10 -18.75 7.15
N ILE A 150 7.10 -17.92 7.48
CA ILE A 150 7.08 -16.50 7.10
C ILE A 150 7.59 -16.33 5.68
N ILE A 151 6.81 -15.64 4.85
CA ILE A 151 7.10 -15.30 3.46
C ILE A 151 6.84 -13.81 3.22
N ASP A 152 7.50 -13.29 2.19
CA ASP A 152 7.42 -11.91 1.76
C ASP A 152 6.59 -11.84 0.46
N ILE A 153 5.61 -10.94 0.40
CA ILE A 153 4.77 -10.71 -0.78
C ILE A 153 4.83 -9.23 -1.18
N TYR A 154 5.09 -8.96 -2.46
CA TYR A 154 5.17 -7.62 -3.02
C TYR A 154 4.10 -7.47 -4.13
N PRO A 155 3.04 -6.68 -3.90
CA PRO A 155 2.13 -6.29 -4.96
C PRO A 155 2.80 -5.26 -5.88
N GLU A 156 2.73 -5.51 -7.18
CA GLU A 156 3.37 -4.66 -8.19
C GLU A 156 2.35 -3.72 -8.86
N ASP A 157 2.77 -2.54 -9.30
CA ASP A 157 1.89 -1.53 -9.93
C ASP A 157 1.12 -2.05 -11.16
N ASN A 158 1.72 -2.99 -11.90
CA ASN A 158 1.13 -3.59 -13.10
C ASN A 158 0.06 -4.65 -12.80
N GLY A 159 -0.33 -4.83 -11.53
CA GLY A 159 -1.33 -5.83 -11.13
C GLY A 159 -0.75 -7.21 -10.79
N SER A 160 0.53 -7.46 -11.12
CA SER A 160 1.22 -8.71 -10.75
C SER A 160 1.68 -8.71 -9.28
N TYR A 161 2.25 -9.84 -8.87
CA TYR A 161 2.79 -10.00 -7.53
C TYR A 161 4.15 -10.70 -7.60
N THR A 162 5.00 -10.43 -6.64
CA THR A 162 6.18 -11.24 -6.38
C THR A 162 6.15 -11.83 -4.98
N LEU A 163 6.73 -13.02 -4.82
CA LEU A 163 6.79 -13.78 -3.58
C LEU A 163 8.22 -14.27 -3.35
N GLU A 164 8.71 -14.18 -2.12
CA GLU A 164 10.01 -14.75 -1.73
C GLU A 164 10.03 -15.20 -0.27
N LYS A 165 11.12 -15.90 0.10
CA LYS A 165 11.49 -16.16 1.48
C LYS A 165 12.96 -15.79 1.65
N ASP A 166 13.20 -14.51 1.92
CA ASP A 166 14.56 -13.96 2.09
C ASP A 166 14.76 -13.29 3.45
N ARG A 167 13.75 -12.60 4.01
CA ARG A 167 13.89 -11.93 5.30
C ARG A 167 14.00 -12.92 6.46
N VAL A 168 13.15 -13.95 6.44
CA VAL A 168 13.12 -14.98 7.48
C VAL A 168 13.65 -16.29 6.92
N ARG A 169 14.92 -16.56 7.21
CA ARG A 169 15.71 -17.65 6.63
C ARG A 169 15.74 -18.86 7.56
N PHE A 170 16.01 -20.03 7.00
CA PHE A 170 16.20 -21.25 7.79
C PHE A 170 17.54 -21.90 7.47
N TYR A 171 18.02 -22.75 8.38
CA TYR A 171 19.37 -23.26 8.34
C TYR A 171 19.41 -24.78 8.36
N VAL A 172 20.37 -25.34 7.64
CA VAL A 172 20.62 -26.78 7.58
C VAL A 172 22.12 -27.04 7.54
N SER A 173 22.59 -27.97 8.37
CA SER A 173 24.01 -28.31 8.49
C SER A 173 24.37 -29.70 7.93
N GLU A 174 23.44 -30.67 8.00
CA GLU A 174 23.70 -32.07 7.65
C GLU A 174 23.40 -32.37 6.18
N LEU A 175 24.29 -33.12 5.50
CA LEU A 175 24.14 -33.45 4.07
C LEU A 175 22.84 -34.19 3.77
N HIS A 176 22.49 -35.20 4.58
CA HIS A 176 21.24 -35.96 4.43
C HIS A 176 19.99 -35.08 4.60
N GLU A 177 20.07 -34.04 5.44
CA GLU A 177 18.96 -33.09 5.60
C GLU A 177 18.85 -32.14 4.40
N ILE A 178 19.96 -31.77 3.77
CA ILE A 178 19.98 -31.05 2.49
C ILE A 178 19.34 -31.91 1.39
N GLU A 179 19.66 -33.21 1.32
CA GLU A 179 19.09 -34.13 0.33
C GLU A 179 17.56 -34.29 0.48
N LYS A 180 17.06 -34.41 1.72
CA LYS A 180 15.62 -34.40 1.99
C LYS A 180 14.97 -33.09 1.56
N LEU A 181 15.58 -31.97 1.90
CA LEU A 181 15.07 -30.65 1.54
C LEU A 181 14.99 -30.49 0.02
N LEU A 182 16.03 -30.86 -0.72
CA LEU A 182 16.02 -30.88 -2.18
C LEU A 182 14.92 -31.79 -2.73
N SER A 183 14.73 -32.96 -2.13
CA SER A 183 13.69 -33.93 -2.54
C SER A 183 12.27 -33.39 -2.34
N ILE A 184 12.04 -32.59 -1.30
CA ILE A 184 10.73 -31.95 -1.04
C ILE A 184 10.41 -30.92 -2.13
N PHE A 185 11.40 -30.12 -2.53
CA PHE A 185 11.24 -29.04 -3.52
C PHE A 185 11.39 -29.50 -4.97
N TYR A 186 11.88 -30.72 -5.21
CA TYR A 186 12.12 -31.24 -6.54
C TYR A 186 10.84 -31.27 -7.38
N GLY A 187 10.91 -30.67 -8.57
CA GLY A 187 9.77 -30.56 -9.49
C GLY A 187 8.76 -29.46 -9.12
N SER A 188 8.98 -28.71 -8.05
CA SER A 188 8.19 -27.51 -7.75
C SER A 188 8.66 -26.29 -8.56
N VAL A 189 7.84 -25.23 -8.57
CA VAL A 189 8.21 -23.93 -9.17
C VAL A 189 9.26 -23.17 -8.35
N PHE A 190 9.55 -23.62 -7.13
CA PHE A 190 10.43 -22.94 -6.20
C PHE A 190 11.86 -23.42 -6.35
N SER A 191 12.76 -22.47 -6.53
CA SER A 191 14.20 -22.73 -6.41
C SER A 191 14.65 -22.53 -4.97
N LEU A 192 15.62 -23.32 -4.53
CA LEU A 192 16.30 -23.12 -3.26
C LEU A 192 17.68 -22.52 -3.50
N LYS A 193 18.01 -21.46 -2.77
CA LYS A 193 19.34 -20.87 -2.77
C LYS A 193 20.02 -21.18 -1.43
N PHE A 194 21.20 -21.79 -1.53
CA PHE A 194 22.03 -22.15 -0.39
C PHE A 194 23.22 -21.19 -0.30
N SER A 195 23.35 -20.51 0.82
CA SER A 195 24.49 -19.66 1.15
C SER A 195 25.26 -20.28 2.30
N ARG A 196 26.55 -20.56 2.10
CA ARG A 196 27.38 -21.10 3.19
C ARG A 196 27.60 -20.03 4.25
N VAL A 197 27.28 -20.34 5.50
CA VAL A 197 27.56 -19.48 6.65
C VAL A 197 28.93 -19.85 7.22
N PHE A 198 29.81 -18.87 7.38
CA PHE A 198 31.15 -19.09 7.92
C PHE A 198 31.10 -19.20 9.46
N VAL A 199 30.82 -20.40 9.94
CA VAL A 199 30.93 -20.80 11.35
C VAL A 199 31.88 -22.00 11.50
N LYS A 200 32.14 -22.45 12.73
CA LYS A 200 33.10 -23.54 13.02
C LYS A 200 32.71 -24.92 12.43
N TRP A 201 31.48 -25.08 11.96
CA TRP A 201 30.95 -26.28 11.31
C TRP A 201 30.30 -25.89 9.96
N VAL A 202 29.95 -26.89 9.16
CA VAL A 202 29.24 -26.67 7.89
C VAL A 202 27.79 -26.30 8.22
N ARG A 203 27.37 -25.09 7.81
CA ARG A 203 26.00 -24.59 7.96
C ARG A 203 25.62 -23.84 6.70
N TYR A 204 24.45 -24.15 6.16
CA TYR A 204 23.87 -23.44 5.01
C TYR A 204 22.64 -22.67 5.45
N GLU A 205 22.61 -21.41 5.08
CA GLU A 205 21.43 -20.58 5.06
C GLU A 205 20.64 -20.87 3.79
N VAL A 206 19.35 -21.13 3.92
CA VAL A 206 18.45 -21.45 2.82
C VAL A 206 17.42 -20.35 2.66
N THR A 207 17.29 -19.91 1.41
CA THR A 207 16.31 -18.91 0.97
C THR A 207 15.54 -19.43 -0.25
N ILE A 208 14.35 -18.88 -0.46
CA ILE A 208 13.57 -19.08 -1.68
C ILE A 208 13.60 -17.74 -2.43
N PRO A 209 14.31 -17.67 -3.57
CA PRO A 209 14.40 -16.44 -4.35
C PRO A 209 13.04 -15.96 -4.86
N ARG A 210 12.99 -14.68 -5.23
CA ARG A 210 11.81 -14.03 -5.78
C ARG A 210 11.22 -14.77 -6.98
N ILE A 211 9.92 -15.02 -6.91
CA ILE A 211 9.10 -15.58 -7.98
C ILE A 211 8.03 -14.55 -8.33
N LYS A 212 7.89 -14.27 -9.63
CA LYS A 212 6.85 -13.40 -10.16
C LYS A 212 5.66 -14.23 -10.61
N VAL A 213 4.45 -13.79 -10.25
CA VAL A 213 3.18 -14.38 -10.64
C VAL A 213 2.27 -13.31 -11.26
N ALA A 214 1.50 -13.67 -12.27
CA ALA A 214 0.81 -12.71 -13.11
C ALA A 214 -0.37 -12.03 -12.41
N ASP A 215 -1.09 -12.76 -11.56
CA ASP A 215 -2.33 -12.30 -10.94
C ASP A 215 -2.58 -12.97 -9.58
N LEU A 216 -3.71 -12.59 -8.96
CA LEU A 216 -4.10 -13.05 -7.63
C LEU A 216 -4.42 -14.56 -7.59
N SER A 217 -4.90 -15.15 -8.69
CA SER A 217 -5.16 -16.59 -8.77
C SER A 217 -3.85 -17.38 -8.75
N GLU A 218 -2.88 -16.96 -9.55
CA GLU A 218 -1.54 -17.57 -9.55
C GLU A 218 -0.83 -17.37 -8.21
N LEU A 219 -0.96 -16.20 -7.58
CA LEU A 219 -0.44 -15.95 -6.23
C LEU A 219 -1.05 -16.94 -5.22
N LYS A 220 -2.37 -17.12 -5.26
CA LYS A 220 -3.09 -18.03 -4.37
C LYS A 220 -2.57 -19.47 -4.46
N GLU A 221 -2.46 -19.98 -5.68
CA GLU A 221 -1.94 -21.33 -5.94
C GLU A 221 -0.47 -21.48 -5.54
N THR A 222 0.33 -20.44 -5.77
CA THR A 222 1.75 -20.39 -5.39
C THR A 222 1.91 -20.42 -3.86
N VAL A 223 1.18 -19.58 -3.12
CA VAL A 223 1.17 -19.56 -1.65
C VAL A 223 0.72 -20.91 -1.08
N ARG A 224 -0.36 -21.50 -1.62
CA ARG A 224 -0.83 -22.82 -1.20
C ARG A 224 0.25 -23.90 -1.38
N THR A 225 0.93 -23.87 -2.51
CA THR A 225 1.98 -24.83 -2.84
C THR A 225 3.17 -24.66 -1.91
N LEU A 226 3.61 -23.42 -1.68
CA LEU A 226 4.71 -23.14 -0.76
C LEU A 226 4.40 -23.56 0.67
N LYS A 227 3.18 -23.27 1.17
CA LYS A 227 2.71 -23.71 2.48
C LYS A 227 2.88 -25.22 2.64
N TYR A 228 2.37 -25.99 1.68
CA TYR A 228 2.48 -27.45 1.70
C TYR A 228 3.94 -27.96 1.70
N LEU A 229 4.82 -27.31 0.93
CA LEU A 229 6.25 -27.67 0.89
C LEU A 229 6.92 -27.36 2.23
N LEU A 230 6.67 -26.20 2.82
CA LEU A 230 7.25 -25.81 4.10
C LEU A 230 6.72 -26.66 5.26
N GLU A 231 5.44 -27.08 5.23
CA GLU A 231 4.91 -28.07 6.18
C GLU A 231 5.62 -29.42 6.06
N LYS A 232 6.02 -29.85 4.85
CA LYS A 232 6.83 -31.06 4.67
C LYS A 232 8.23 -30.89 5.24
N VAL A 233 8.84 -29.72 5.02
CA VAL A 233 10.16 -29.41 5.60
C VAL A 233 10.09 -29.53 7.11
N ASP A 234 9.12 -28.88 7.75
CA ASP A 234 8.93 -28.90 9.20
C ASP A 234 8.79 -30.33 9.77
N LYS A 235 8.14 -31.21 9.02
CA LYS A 235 7.88 -32.61 9.44
C LYS A 235 9.04 -33.56 9.17
N GLN A 236 9.88 -33.31 8.17
CA GLN A 236 10.80 -34.31 7.63
C GLN A 236 12.28 -33.92 7.72
N VAL A 237 12.56 -32.61 7.76
CA VAL A 237 13.90 -32.05 7.74
C VAL A 237 14.24 -31.53 9.12
N LYS A 238 15.41 -31.92 9.63
CA LYS A 238 15.95 -31.37 10.87
C LYS A 238 16.68 -30.06 10.56
N LEU A 239 16.05 -28.96 10.92
CA LEU A 239 16.63 -27.61 10.83
C LEU A 239 17.49 -27.29 12.07
N ASP A 240 18.42 -26.34 11.92
CA ASP A 240 19.29 -25.87 13.01
C ASP A 240 18.66 -24.78 13.89
#